data_AF-A0A5S3WBL6-F1
#
_entry.id   AF-A0A5S3WBL6-F1
#
_cell.length_a   1.000
_cell.length_b   1.000
_cell.length_c   1.000
_cell.angle_alpha   90.00
_cell.angle_beta   90.00
_cell.angle_gamma   90.00
#
_symmetry.space_group_name_H-M   'P 1'
#
loop_
_entity.id
_entity.type
_entity.pdbx_description
1 polymer ?
#
loop_
_entity_poly.entity_id
_entity_poly.type
_entity_poly.pdbx_seq_one_letter_code
_entity_poly.pdbx_strand_id
1 'polypeptide(L)'
;MQQIEIFDIPSPCKSICLVNNRGYCKGCYRSRDERFAWNTLTNAQKKKVLSLCQQRYKRYLQKKQQAASQNTEAEQKGFDF
;
A
#
# COMPACT_ATOMS: atom_id res chain seq x y z
N MET A 1 -17.89 23.48 16.95
CA MET A 1 -16.73 22.99 17.72
C MET A 1 -15.73 22.40 16.74
N GLN A 2 -14.61 23.09 16.48
CA GLN A 2 -13.54 22.57 15.64
C GLN A 2 -12.55 21.84 16.55
N GLN A 3 -12.53 20.52 16.49
CA GLN A 3 -11.54 19.71 17.19
C GLN A 3 -10.17 20.08 16.62
N ILE A 4 -9.35 20.77 17.42
CA ILE A 4 -7.96 21.04 17.09
C ILE A 4 -7.24 19.70 17.24
N GLU A 5 -6.99 19.01 16.14
CA GLU A 5 -6.17 17.79 16.16
C GLU A 5 -4.71 18.20 16.40
N ILE A 6 -4.32 18.19 17.67
CA ILE A 6 -2.98 18.54 18.16
C ILE A 6 -1.93 17.48 17.75
N PHE A 7 -2.37 16.31 17.28
CA PHE A 7 -1.48 15.20 17.00
C PHE A 7 -1.01 15.19 15.54
N ASP A 8 0.30 15.29 15.36
CA ASP A 8 0.93 15.10 14.07
C ASP A 8 0.78 13.65 13.59
N ILE A 9 0.49 13.51 12.30
CA ILE A 9 0.33 12.19 11.68
C ILE A 9 1.72 11.61 11.42
N PRO A 10 2.09 10.47 12.03
CA PRO A 10 3.39 9.87 11.84
C PRO A 10 3.55 9.31 10.42
N SER A 11 4.79 9.30 9.93
CA SER A 11 5.13 8.76 8.62
C SER A 11 4.94 7.23 8.61
N PRO A 12 4.21 6.65 7.62
CA PRO A 12 3.98 5.20 7.53
C PRO A 12 5.21 4.43 6.99
N CYS A 13 6.40 5.01 7.08
CA CYS A 13 7.62 4.43 6.50
C CYS A 13 8.09 3.22 7.32
N LYS A 14 8.39 2.10 6.65
CA LYS A 14 8.95 0.89 7.27
C LYS A 14 10.45 0.74 6.99
N SER A 15 11.15 1.83 6.65
CA SER A 15 12.55 1.84 6.23
C SER A 15 12.90 0.92 5.05
N ILE A 16 11.90 0.49 4.28
CA ILE A 16 12.06 -0.30 3.05
C ILE A 16 11.89 0.64 1.87
N CYS A 17 13.00 1.08 1.27
CA CYS A 17 13.01 1.99 0.13
C CYS A 17 12.99 1.29 -1.24
N LEU A 18 12.40 0.09 -1.31
CA LEU A 18 12.24 -0.65 -2.56
C LEU A 18 10.95 -0.26 -3.29
N VAL A 19 11.05 -0.09 -4.60
CA VAL A 19 9.93 0.29 -5.48
C VAL A 19 9.40 -0.96 -6.19
N ASN A 20 8.09 -1.02 -6.44
CA ASN A 20 7.47 -2.06 -7.25
C ASN A 20 7.44 -1.65 -8.74
N ASN A 21 7.05 -2.56 -9.62
CA ASN A 21 6.99 -2.30 -11.07
C ASN A 21 6.00 -1.18 -11.47
N ARG A 22 5.16 -0.72 -10.53
CA ARG A 22 4.19 0.36 -10.73
C ARG A 22 4.63 1.70 -10.14
N GLY A 23 5.85 1.80 -9.59
CA GLY A 23 6.38 3.04 -9.01
C GLY A 23 5.98 3.31 -7.56
N TYR A 24 5.40 2.35 -6.84
CA TYR A 24 5.05 2.48 -5.41
C TYR A 24 6.05 1.78 -4.51
N CYS A 25 6.28 2.31 -3.31
CA CYS A 25 7.11 1.68 -2.28
C CYS A 25 6.50 0.34 -1.83
N LYS A 26 7.28 -0.74 -1.78
CA LYS A 26 6.84 -2.07 -1.32
C LYS A 26 6.43 -2.11 0.16
N GLY A 27 6.99 -1.23 0.98
CA GLY A 27 6.69 -1.16 2.42
C GLY A 27 5.48 -0.30 2.76
N CYS A 28 5.50 0.97 2.33
CA CYS A 28 4.50 1.96 2.71
C CYS A 28 3.48 2.30 1.61
N TYR A 29 3.61 1.73 0.41
CA TYR A 29 2.70 1.91 -0.74
C TYR A 29 2.50 3.35 -1.21
N ARG A 30 3.34 4.28 -0.74
CA ARG A 30 3.42 5.66 -1.25
C ARG A 30 4.10 5.70 -2.62
N SER A 31 3.67 6.65 -3.45
CA SER A 31 4.37 7.00 -4.69
C SER A 31 5.67 7.76 -4.37
N ARG A 32 6.50 8.01 -5.39
CA ARG A 32 7.68 8.86 -5.25
C ARG A 32 7.30 10.28 -4.84
N ASP A 33 6.30 10.87 -5.48
CA ASP A 33 5.87 12.25 -5.22
C ASP A 33 5.28 12.40 -3.81
N GLU A 34 4.48 11.43 -3.35
CA GLU A 34 3.92 11.42 -2.00
C GLU A 34 4.99 11.33 -0.91
N ARG A 35 6.17 10.74 -1.21
CA ARG A 35 7.29 10.71 -0.26
C ARG A 35 7.99 12.06 -0.17
N PHE A 36 8.25 12.69 -1.32
CA PHE A 36 8.89 14.02 -1.34
C PHE A 36 7.99 15.10 -0.74
N ALA A 37 6.70 15.07 -1.05
CA ALA A 37 5.75 16.05 -0.54
C ALA A 37 5.37 15.84 0.93
N TRP A 38 5.72 14.72 1.59
CA TRP A 38 5.20 14.37 2.92
C TRP A 38 5.37 15.47 3.98
N ASN A 39 6.51 16.17 3.95
CA ASN A 39 6.81 17.25 4.90
C ASN A 39 6.03 18.54 4.61
N THR A 40 5.52 18.72 3.39
CA THR A 40 4.76 19.91 2.97
C THR A 40 3.24 19.68 3.01
N LEU A 41 2.78 18.44 3.22
CA LEU A 41 1.35 18.12 3.26
C LEU A 41 0.70 18.56 4.57
N THR A 42 -0.53 19.04 4.48
CA THR A 42 -1.38 19.30 5.66
C THR A 42 -1.86 17.99 6.29
N ASN A 43 -2.33 18.03 7.55
CA ASN A 43 -2.81 16.83 8.23
C ASN A 43 -3.97 16.15 7.48
N ALA A 44 -4.89 16.91 6.88
CA ALA A 44 -5.94 16.37 6.03
C ALA A 44 -5.39 15.62 4.80
N GLN A 45 -4.36 16.19 4.15
CA GLN A 45 -3.71 15.55 3.01
C GLN A 45 -2.92 14.30 3.43
N LYS A 46 -2.21 14.34 4.56
CA LYS A 46 -1.52 13.17 5.13
C LYS A 46 -2.51 12.02 5.39
N LYS A 47 -3.68 12.30 5.98
CA LYS A 47 -4.76 11.29 6.14
C LYS A 47 -5.22 10.71 4.80
N LYS A 48 -5.37 11.57 3.78
CA LYS A 48 -5.76 11.13 2.44
C LYS A 48 -4.72 10.20 1.82
N VAL A 49 -3.44 10.53 1.91
CA VAL A 49 -2.33 9.68 1.45
C VAL A 49 -2.35 8.33 2.16
N LEU A 50 -2.53 8.32 3.49
CA LEU A 50 -2.62 7.07 4.25
C LEU A 50 -3.80 6.19 3.80
N SER A 51 -4.97 6.78 3.58
CA SER A 51 -6.14 6.07 3.06
C SER A 51 -5.88 5.45 1.68
N LEU A 52 -5.21 6.19 0.79
CA LEU A 52 -4.81 5.68 -0.53
C LEU A 52 -3.80 4.53 -0.41
N CYS A 53 -2.80 4.66 0.47
CA CYS A 53 -1.85 3.57 0.74
C CYS A 53 -2.54 2.30 1.21
N GLN A 54 -3.50 2.42 2.13
CA GLN A 54 -4.30 1.29 2.60
C GLN A 54 -5.11 0.66 1.46
N GLN A 55 -5.73 1.46 0.60
CA GLN A 55 -6.47 0.96 -0.56
C GLN A 55 -5.56 0.21 -1.55
N ARG A 56 -4.36 0.76 -1.82
CA ARG A 56 -3.35 0.13 -2.67
C ARG A 56 -2.88 -1.20 -2.08
N TYR A 57 -2.68 -1.25 -0.76
CA TYR A 57 -2.32 -2.47 -0.05
C TYR A 57 -3.41 -3.54 -0.13
N LYS A 58 -4.68 -3.17 0.09
CA LYS A 58 -5.83 -4.09 -0.07
C LYS A 58 -5.89 -4.69 -1.48
N ARG A 59 -5.73 -3.86 -2.53
CA ARG A 59 -5.67 -4.33 -3.92
C ARG A 59 -4.50 -5.29 -4.17
N TYR A 60 -3.34 -5.03 -3.55
CA TYR A 60 -2.20 -5.94 -3.63
C TYR A 60 -2.51 -7.29 -2.98
N LEU A 61 -3.11 -7.30 -1.79
CA LEU A 61 -3.51 -8.54 -1.11
C LEU A 61 -4.52 -9.36 -1.91
N GLN A 62 -5.53 -8.71 -2.49
CA GLN A 62 -6.53 -9.37 -3.34
C GLN A 62 -5.89 -10.05 -4.55
N LYS A 63 -4.98 -9.35 -5.26
CA LYS A 63 -4.24 -9.94 -6.38
C LYS A 63 -3.35 -11.12 -5.94
N LYS A 64 -2.72 -11.01 -4.76
CA LYS A 64 -1.89 -12.08 -4.20
C LYS A 64 -2.73 -13.33 -3.88
N GLN A 65 -3.94 -13.15 -3.33
CA GLN A 65 -4.86 -14.25 -3.05
C GLN A 65 -5.33 -14.94 -4.33
N GLN A 66 -5.72 -14.16 -5.35
CA GLN A 66 -6.12 -14.72 -6.66
C GLN A 66 -5.00 -15.53 -7.32
N ALA A 67 -3.77 -15.02 -7.30
CA ALA A 67 -2.61 -15.74 -7.84
C ALA A 67 -2.32 -17.04 -7.05
N ALA A 68 -2.54 -17.04 -5.73
CA ALA A 68 -2.36 -18.24 -4.92
C ALA A 68 -3.40 -19.32 -5.26
N SER A 69 -4.68 -18.94 -5.40
CA SER A 69 -5.76 -19.87 -5.76
C SER A 69 -5.57 -20.49 -7.15
N GLN A 70 -5.12 -19.70 -8.15
CA GLN A 70 -4.86 -20.22 -9.50
C GLN A 70 -3.70 -21.22 -9.55
N ASN A 71 -2.68 -21.06 -8.71
CA ASN A 71 -1.59 -22.04 -8.63
C ASN A 71 -2.05 -23.37 -8.01
N THR A 72 -2.97 -23.36 -7.05
CA THR A 72 -3.47 -24.59 -6.42
C THR A 72 -4.32 -25.44 -7.37
N GLU A 73 -5.10 -24.80 -8.26
CA GLU A 73 -5.93 -25.49 -9.27
C GLU A 73 -5.12 -26.07 -10.44
N ALA A 74 -3.98 -25.45 -10.79
CA ALA A 74 -3.10 -25.93 -11.84
C ALA A 74 -2.31 -27.19 -11.41
N GLU A 75 -1.93 -27.29 -10.13
CA GLU A 75 -1.19 -28.44 -9.59
C GLU A 75 -2.07 -29.69 -9.45
N GLN A 76 -3.38 -29.51 -9.18
CA GLN A 76 -4.34 -30.61 -9.05
C GLN A 76 -4.79 -31.24 -10.38
N LYS A 77 -4.67 -30.51 -11.51
CA LYS A 77 -5.02 -31.03 -12.85
C LYS A 77 -3.87 -31.74 -13.57
N GLY A 78 -2.70 -31.86 -12.94
CA GLY A 78 -1.51 -32.51 -13.50
C GLY A 78 -1.36 -34.00 -13.16
N PHE A 79 -2.32 -34.60 -12.45
CA PHE A 79 -2.28 -36.00 -12.02
C PHE A 79 -3.56 -36.73 -12.42
N ASP A 80 -3.79 -36.82 -13.73
CA ASP A 80 -4.84 -37.67 -14.32
C ASP A 80 -4.12 -38.57 -15.34
N PHE A 81 -3.73 -39.77 -14.90
CA PHE A 81 -3.17 -40.87 -15.71
C PHE A 81 -3.94 -42.15 -15.41
#